data_AF-A0A0F3GY34-F1
#
_entry.id   AF-A0A0F3GY34-F1
#
_cell.length_a   1.000
_cell.length_b   1.000
_cell.length_c   1.000
_cell.angle_alpha   90.00
_cell.angle_beta   90.00
_cell.angle_gamma   90.00
#
_symmetry.space_group_name_H-M   'P 1'
#
loop_
_entity.id
_entity.type
_entity.pdbx_description
1 polymer ?
#
loop_
_entity_poly.entity_id
_entity_poly.type
_entity_poly.pdbx_seq_one_letter_code
_entity_poly.pdbx_strand_id
1 'polypeptide(L)'
;MKYERTKTQDNVNVSNPTLTRELFVLLGITVAIIVVIYFALGLTVDLLVSWLPEGVEDRIAVLYPAVFEDKKEYEHARGYLQQHVEELAKEAFPDKQTAYKVHIIEDAKPNAMALNGRNILVSTTLLTELKSRNELTFVLAHELGHYANRDHLRAMGRTLAIMVLTTTVLGDNSNISRFIVNSLSAIETRYSQGQEIQADLFALELLFKHYGHVAGASAFFERLSQKDSTGAYAYLLASHPYPLHRVKMLNDRIKQKNYPAKTLTPTPNELKIKTRVVPYRPR
;
A
#
# COMPACT_ATOMS: atom_id res chain seq x y z
N MET A 1 -14.29 80.46 -34.98
CA MET A 1 -14.74 79.05 -34.89
C MET A 1 -14.23 78.48 -33.58
N LYS A 2 -15.13 78.15 -32.63
CA LYS A 2 -14.77 77.47 -31.37
C LYS A 2 -14.75 75.97 -31.66
N TYR A 3 -13.61 75.32 -31.44
CA TYR A 3 -13.46 73.87 -31.56
C TYR A 3 -13.85 73.25 -30.21
N GLU A 4 -15.05 72.67 -30.12
CA GLU A 4 -15.42 71.83 -28.98
C GLU A 4 -14.97 70.39 -29.25
N ARG A 5 -14.13 69.85 -28.37
CA ARG A 5 -13.78 68.42 -28.39
C ARG A 5 -15.02 67.62 -28.01
N THR A 6 -15.58 66.88 -28.96
CA THR A 6 -16.52 65.81 -28.68
C THR A 6 -15.82 64.80 -27.77
N LYS A 7 -16.23 64.72 -26.50
CA LYS A 7 -15.86 63.59 -25.64
C LYS A 7 -16.39 62.34 -26.34
N THR A 8 -15.50 61.43 -26.72
CA THR A 8 -15.87 60.09 -27.16
C THR A 8 -16.79 59.51 -26.10
N GLN A 9 -18.03 59.21 -26.49
CA GLN A 9 -18.96 58.48 -25.65
C GLN A 9 -18.30 57.18 -25.20
N ASP A 10 -18.58 56.83 -23.95
CA ASP A 10 -18.06 55.69 -23.21
C ASP A 10 -17.57 54.53 -24.10
N ASN A 11 -16.35 54.06 -23.83
CA ASN A 11 -15.86 52.81 -24.39
C ASN A 11 -16.86 51.70 -24.02
N VAL A 12 -17.75 51.34 -24.95
CA VAL A 12 -18.77 50.29 -24.81
C VAL A 12 -18.15 48.88 -24.79
N ASN A 13 -16.83 48.79 -24.61
CA ASN A 13 -16.06 47.56 -24.59
C ASN A 13 -15.13 47.51 -23.37
N VAL A 14 -15.69 47.72 -22.18
CA VAL A 14 -15.05 47.26 -20.95
C VAL A 14 -16.03 46.30 -20.29
N SER A 15 -15.95 45.04 -20.71
CA SER A 15 -16.48 43.95 -19.91
C SER A 15 -15.82 44.05 -18.52
N ASN A 16 -16.62 44.36 -17.49
CA ASN A 16 -16.23 44.22 -16.08
C ASN A 16 -16.89 42.97 -15.47
N PRO A 17 -16.57 41.74 -15.91
CA PRO A 17 -16.54 40.64 -14.98
C PRO A 17 -15.36 40.92 -14.04
N THR A 18 -15.59 40.83 -12.73
CA THR A 18 -14.50 41.02 -11.78
C THR A 18 -13.39 40.03 -12.13
N LEU A 19 -12.21 40.53 -12.51
CA LEU A 19 -11.03 39.72 -12.88
C LEU A 19 -10.79 38.55 -11.90
N THR A 20 -11.15 38.78 -10.64
CA THR A 20 -11.17 37.78 -9.57
C THR A 20 -12.11 36.61 -9.85
N ARG A 21 -13.37 36.86 -10.25
CA ARG A 21 -14.34 35.81 -10.61
C ARG A 21 -13.84 34.97 -11.78
N GLU A 22 -13.33 35.60 -12.84
CA GLU A 22 -12.80 34.88 -14.00
C GLU A 22 -11.58 34.03 -13.63
N LEU A 23 -10.67 34.57 -12.81
CA LEU A 23 -9.52 33.84 -12.28
C LEU A 23 -9.97 32.60 -11.46
N PHE A 24 -10.95 32.75 -10.57
CA PHE A 24 -11.46 31.63 -9.78
C PHE A 24 -12.18 30.59 -10.64
N VAL A 25 -12.91 31.00 -11.68
CA VAL A 25 -13.54 30.08 -12.64
C VAL A 25 -12.48 29.31 -13.41
N LEU A 26 -11.45 29.98 -13.94
CA LEU A 26 -10.35 29.33 -14.66
C LEU A 26 -9.56 28.38 -13.76
N LEU A 27 -9.26 28.79 -12.53
CA LEU A 27 -8.59 27.94 -11.55
C LEU A 27 -9.45 26.71 -11.22
N GLY A 28 -10.75 26.90 -11.01
CA GLY A 28 -11.69 25.81 -10.74
C GLY A 28 -11.76 24.80 -11.89
N ILE A 29 -11.87 25.28 -13.13
CA ILE A 29 -11.85 24.42 -14.33
C ILE A 29 -10.52 23.67 -14.43
N THR A 30 -9.40 24.35 -14.21
CA THR A 30 -8.07 23.74 -14.27
C THR A 30 -7.93 22.61 -13.24
N VAL A 31 -8.33 22.86 -11.99
CA VAL A 31 -8.33 21.84 -10.93
C VAL A 31 -9.25 20.68 -11.30
N ALA A 32 -10.45 20.95 -11.82
CA ALA A 32 -11.37 19.89 -12.24
C ALA A 32 -10.77 19.01 -13.35
N ILE A 33 -10.10 19.61 -14.35
CA ILE A 33 -9.41 18.87 -15.41
C ILE A 33 -8.30 17.99 -14.83
N ILE A 34 -7.48 18.52 -13.92
CA ILE A 34 -6.40 17.76 -13.27
C ILE A 34 -6.98 16.55 -12.52
N VAL A 35 -8.08 16.76 -11.78
CA VAL A 35 -8.76 15.67 -11.05
C VAL A 35 -9.29 14.61 -12.01
N VAL A 36 -9.94 15.01 -13.11
CA VAL A 36 -10.43 14.06 -14.13
C VAL A 36 -9.29 13.27 -14.76
N ILE A 37 -8.18 13.93 -15.11
CA ILE A 37 -6.99 13.27 -15.66
C ILE A 37 -6.43 12.26 -14.65
N TYR A 38 -6.30 12.64 -13.38
CA TYR A 38 -5.81 11.75 -12.33
C TYR A 38 -6.68 10.48 -12.21
N PHE A 39 -8.00 10.61 -12.18
CA PHE A 39 -8.90 9.46 -12.13
C PHE A 39 -8.84 8.60 -13.40
N ALA A 40 -8.80 9.23 -14.58
CA ALA A 40 -8.67 8.52 -15.86
C ALA A 40 -7.36 7.73 -15.93
N LEU A 41 -6.27 8.29 -15.42
CA LEU A 41 -4.96 7.64 -15.33
C LEU A 41 -5.01 6.42 -14.41
N GLY A 42 -5.63 6.57 -13.23
CA GLY A 42 -5.82 5.47 -12.28
C GLY A 42 -6.61 4.30 -12.90
N LEU A 43 -7.73 4.59 -13.57
CA LEU A 43 -8.52 3.58 -14.28
C LEU A 43 -7.73 2.89 -15.39
N THR A 44 -6.93 3.66 -16.13
CA THR A 44 -6.08 3.11 -17.20
C THR A 44 -5.05 2.14 -16.63
N VAL A 45 -4.39 2.49 -15.52
CA VAL A 45 -3.44 1.61 -14.84
C VAL A 45 -4.13 0.34 -14.35
N ASP A 46 -5.29 0.45 -13.72
CA ASP A 46 -6.02 -0.71 -13.18
C ASP A 46 -6.40 -1.70 -14.29
N LEU A 47 -6.84 -1.19 -15.46
CA LEU A 47 -7.11 -1.98 -16.65
C LEU A 47 -5.83 -2.67 -17.16
N LEU A 48 -4.75 -1.92 -17.35
CA LEU A 48 -3.48 -2.47 -17.86
C LEU A 48 -2.91 -3.56 -16.95
N VAL A 49 -2.91 -3.33 -15.64
CA VAL A 49 -2.41 -4.30 -14.64
C VAL A 49 -3.26 -5.57 -14.65
N SER A 50 -4.57 -5.46 -14.87
CA SER A 50 -5.44 -6.65 -14.97
C SER A 50 -5.14 -7.51 -16.19
N TRP A 51 -4.63 -6.91 -17.28
CA TRP A 51 -4.31 -7.61 -18.53
C TRP A 51 -2.84 -8.03 -18.63
N LEU A 52 -1.99 -7.59 -17.71
CA LEU A 52 -0.56 -7.82 -17.77
C LEU A 52 -0.22 -9.32 -17.63
N PRO A 53 0.50 -9.95 -18.58
CA PRO A 53 0.95 -11.32 -18.38
C PRO A 53 1.94 -11.42 -17.22
N GLU A 54 1.92 -12.54 -16.48
CA GLU A 54 2.79 -12.73 -15.30
C GLU A 54 4.28 -12.65 -15.63
N GLY A 55 4.71 -13.13 -16.80
CA GLY A 55 6.11 -13.03 -17.21
C GLY A 55 6.62 -11.59 -17.46
N VAL A 56 5.72 -10.60 -17.55
CA VAL A 56 6.10 -9.18 -17.68
C VAL A 56 6.40 -8.58 -16.30
N GLU A 57 5.74 -9.03 -15.24
CA GLU A 57 6.00 -8.58 -13.88
C GLU A 57 7.46 -8.81 -13.48
N ASP A 58 8.03 -9.97 -13.84
CA ASP A 58 9.43 -10.31 -13.57
C ASP A 58 10.41 -9.38 -14.30
N ARG A 59 10.04 -8.91 -15.49
CA ARG A 59 10.86 -7.96 -16.25
C ARG A 59 10.80 -6.57 -15.66
N ILE A 60 9.63 -6.14 -15.20
CA ILE A 60 9.46 -4.83 -14.56
C ILE A 60 10.20 -4.79 -13.22
N ALA A 61 10.21 -5.89 -12.48
CA ALA A 61 10.95 -5.99 -11.22
C ALA A 61 12.46 -5.71 -11.38
N VAL A 62 13.05 -6.08 -12.53
CA VAL A 62 14.46 -5.78 -12.83
C VAL A 62 14.71 -4.28 -13.01
N LEU A 63 13.72 -3.52 -13.47
CA LEU A 63 13.83 -2.07 -13.65
C LEU A 63 13.74 -1.30 -12.32
N TYR A 64 13.01 -1.86 -11.35
CA TYR A 64 12.86 -1.31 -10.02
C TYR A 64 13.24 -2.35 -8.96
N PRO A 65 14.54 -2.73 -8.90
CA PRO A 65 14.98 -3.76 -7.99
C PRO A 65 14.82 -3.25 -6.55
N ALA A 66 14.11 -4.03 -5.74
CA ALA A 66 14.11 -3.80 -4.31
C ALA A 66 15.46 -4.28 -3.75
N VAL A 67 16.30 -3.35 -3.30
CA VAL A 67 17.63 -3.66 -2.76
C VAL A 67 17.52 -3.74 -1.25
N PHE A 68 17.73 -4.94 -0.72
CA PHE A 68 17.77 -5.19 0.72
C PHE A 68 19.10 -5.85 1.08
N GLU A 69 19.72 -5.33 2.14
CA GLU A 69 20.89 -5.96 2.73
C GLU A 69 20.43 -6.92 3.81
N ASP A 70 20.36 -8.21 3.46
CA ASP A 70 19.99 -9.25 4.42
C ASP A 70 21.11 -9.45 5.44
N LYS A 71 20.84 -9.09 6.69
CA LYS A 71 21.81 -9.24 7.78
C LYS A 71 21.93 -10.71 8.17
N LYS A 72 23.18 -11.19 8.29
CA LYS A 72 23.50 -12.56 8.74
C LYS A 72 22.87 -12.93 10.09
N GLU A 73 22.64 -11.94 10.96
CA GLU A 73 22.00 -12.13 12.26
C GLU A 73 20.58 -12.70 12.16
N TYR A 74 19.87 -12.43 11.06
CA TYR A 74 18.49 -12.86 10.85
C TYR A 74 18.34 -14.06 9.92
N GLU A 75 19.43 -14.70 9.50
CA GLU A 75 19.42 -15.83 8.55
C GLU A 75 18.46 -16.95 8.98
N HIS A 76 18.46 -17.33 10.25
CA HIS A 76 17.60 -18.40 10.76
C HIS A 76 16.11 -18.03 10.73
N ALA A 77 15.78 -16.81 11.18
CA ALA A 77 14.42 -16.29 11.13
C ALA A 77 13.94 -16.12 9.68
N ARG A 78 14.81 -15.61 8.80
CA ARG A 78 14.53 -15.42 7.37
C ARG A 78 14.30 -16.77 6.69
N GLY A 79 15.13 -17.78 6.96
CA GLY A 79 14.95 -19.14 6.42
C GLY A 79 13.62 -19.75 6.83
N TYR A 80 13.22 -19.59 8.10
CA TYR A 80 11.91 -20.02 8.58
C TYR A 80 10.77 -19.29 7.85
N LEU A 81 10.84 -17.95 7.74
CA LEU A 81 9.81 -17.18 7.04
C LEU A 81 9.74 -17.52 5.55
N GLN A 82 10.89 -17.72 4.90
CA GLN A 82 11.00 -18.11 3.51
C GLN A 82 10.27 -19.42 3.25
N GLN A 83 10.56 -20.46 4.06
CA GLN A 83 9.87 -21.74 3.95
C GLN A 83 8.36 -21.59 4.19
N HIS A 84 7.97 -20.84 5.22
CA HIS A 84 6.55 -20.64 5.54
C HIS A 84 5.81 -19.89 4.43
N VAL A 85 6.42 -18.89 3.80
CA VAL A 85 5.86 -18.19 2.64
C VAL A 85 5.76 -19.11 1.43
N GLU A 86 6.76 -19.94 1.15
CA GLU A 86 6.73 -20.90 0.06
C GLU A 86 5.61 -21.94 0.22
N GLU A 87 5.41 -22.44 1.44
CA GLU A 87 4.30 -23.34 1.79
C GLU A 87 2.94 -22.67 1.50
N LEU A 88 2.74 -21.45 2.03
CA LEU A 88 1.50 -20.68 1.81
C LEU A 88 1.30 -20.32 0.35
N ALA A 89 2.35 -19.93 -0.37
CA ALA A 89 2.30 -19.58 -1.78
C ALA A 89 1.90 -20.78 -2.65
N LYS A 90 2.44 -21.96 -2.35
CA LYS A 90 2.06 -23.20 -3.04
C LYS A 90 0.60 -23.57 -2.80
N GLU A 91 0.09 -23.33 -1.59
CA GLU A 91 -1.33 -23.52 -1.30
C GLU A 91 -2.21 -22.47 -1.99
N ALA A 92 -1.79 -21.22 -2.02
CA ALA A 92 -2.51 -20.11 -2.63
C ALA A 92 -2.55 -20.21 -4.17
N PHE A 93 -1.44 -20.61 -4.79
CA PHE A 93 -1.22 -20.55 -6.23
C PHE A 93 -0.67 -21.88 -6.76
N PRO A 94 -1.43 -22.99 -6.67
CA PRO A 94 -0.91 -24.34 -6.98
C PRO A 94 -0.41 -24.50 -8.42
N ASP A 95 -0.99 -23.75 -9.36
CA ASP A 95 -0.67 -23.82 -10.79
C ASP A 95 0.43 -22.82 -11.20
N LYS A 96 1.01 -22.09 -10.25
CA LYS A 96 1.99 -21.04 -10.54
C LYS A 96 3.33 -21.37 -9.89
N GLN A 97 4.41 -21.26 -10.66
CA GLN A 97 5.75 -21.32 -10.10
C GLN A 97 6.10 -19.96 -9.51
N THR A 98 5.79 -19.76 -8.23
CA THR A 98 6.04 -18.48 -7.56
C THR A 98 7.30 -18.54 -6.71
N ALA A 99 8.36 -17.86 -7.15
CA ALA A 99 9.59 -17.70 -6.37
C ALA A 99 9.52 -16.43 -5.51
N TYR A 100 8.77 -16.48 -4.41
CA TYR A 100 8.75 -15.39 -3.44
C TYR A 100 10.08 -15.32 -2.67
N LYS A 101 10.48 -14.12 -2.25
CA LYS A 101 11.69 -13.91 -1.44
C LYS A 101 11.34 -13.09 -0.21
N VAL A 102 11.74 -13.56 0.97
CA VAL A 102 11.48 -12.85 2.22
C VAL A 102 12.72 -12.12 2.70
N HIS A 103 12.55 -10.85 3.09
CA HIS A 103 13.58 -9.99 3.64
C HIS A 103 13.19 -9.54 5.04
N ILE A 104 14.16 -9.52 5.94
CA ILE A 104 13.98 -8.99 7.30
C ILE A 104 14.73 -7.68 7.43
N ILE A 105 14.00 -6.62 7.78
CA ILE A 105 14.60 -5.30 8.02
C ILE A 105 14.52 -4.89 9.49
N GLU A 106 15.55 -4.19 9.96
CA GLU A 106 15.49 -3.50 11.25
C GLU A 106 14.65 -2.23 11.11
N ASP A 107 13.49 -2.24 11.73
CA ASP A 107 12.65 -1.05 11.87
C ASP A 107 12.09 -1.05 13.28
N ALA A 108 12.02 0.13 13.92
CA ALA A 108 11.41 0.30 15.23
C ALA A 108 9.88 0.24 15.15
N LYS A 109 9.31 0.29 13.94
CA LYS A 109 7.88 0.18 13.68
C LYS A 109 7.56 -1.21 13.12
N PRO A 110 6.50 -1.88 13.59
CA PRO A 110 6.08 -3.14 13.00
C PRO A 110 5.58 -2.87 11.58
N ASN A 111 6.05 -3.64 10.61
CA ASN A 111 5.56 -3.60 9.24
C ASN A 111 5.77 -4.92 8.49
N ALA A 112 4.89 -5.21 7.54
CA ALA A 112 5.12 -6.16 6.46
C ALA A 112 4.66 -5.52 5.13
N MET A 113 5.26 -5.91 4.00
CA MET A 113 4.85 -5.37 2.70
C MET A 113 5.21 -6.29 1.55
N ALA A 114 4.23 -6.55 0.67
CA ALA A 114 4.41 -7.08 -0.67
C ALA A 114 5.01 -6.03 -1.62
N LEU A 115 6.13 -6.37 -2.25
CA LEU A 115 6.88 -5.50 -3.15
C LEU A 115 6.99 -6.09 -4.56
N ASN A 116 7.42 -5.27 -5.51
CA ASN A 116 7.67 -5.72 -6.87
C ASN A 116 8.71 -6.85 -6.90
N GLY A 117 8.56 -7.77 -7.87
CA GLY A 117 9.48 -8.91 -8.03
C GLY A 117 9.31 -10.01 -6.99
N ARG A 118 8.11 -10.12 -6.39
CA ARG A 118 7.78 -11.16 -5.40
C ARG A 118 8.60 -11.09 -4.11
N ASN A 119 9.02 -9.89 -3.72
CA ASN A 119 9.75 -9.65 -2.47
C ASN A 119 8.76 -9.32 -1.33
N ILE A 120 8.81 -10.05 -0.22
CA ILE A 120 8.04 -9.78 0.99
C ILE A 120 9.01 -9.23 2.03
N LEU A 121 8.76 -8.01 2.48
CA LEU A 121 9.55 -7.37 3.51
C LEU A 121 8.84 -7.50 4.86
N VAL A 122 9.58 -7.86 5.90
CA VAL A 122 9.07 -8.05 7.27
C VAL A 122 9.98 -7.31 8.23
N SER A 123 9.44 -6.48 9.11
CA SER A 123 10.25 -5.79 10.11
C SER A 123 10.52 -6.62 11.36
N THR A 124 11.67 -6.42 11.99
CA THR A 124 12.03 -7.08 13.24
C THR A 124 11.03 -6.78 14.36
N THR A 125 10.53 -5.54 14.47
CA THR A 125 9.50 -5.21 15.47
C THR A 125 8.19 -5.96 15.23
N LEU A 126 7.76 -6.18 13.98
CA LEU A 126 6.58 -6.99 13.70
C LEU A 126 6.74 -8.41 14.25
N LEU A 127 7.89 -9.05 14.02
CA LEU A 127 8.17 -10.40 14.50
C LEU A 127 8.08 -10.51 16.03
N THR A 128 8.49 -9.47 16.76
CA THR A 128 8.40 -9.44 18.24
C THR A 128 6.99 -9.19 18.79
N GLU A 129 6.10 -8.60 17.99
CA GLU A 129 4.73 -8.27 18.39
C GLU A 129 3.74 -9.43 18.18
N LEU A 130 4.05 -10.34 17.25
CA LEU A 130 3.25 -11.53 16.95
C LEU A 130 3.27 -12.53 18.11
N LYS A 131 2.10 -13.04 18.49
CA LYS A 131 1.89 -13.91 19.66
C LYS A 131 1.58 -15.35 19.30
N SER A 132 1.40 -15.66 18.02
CA SER A 132 1.17 -17.02 17.53
C SER A 132 1.66 -17.19 16.10
N ARG A 133 1.90 -18.44 15.68
CA ARG A 133 2.16 -18.78 14.27
C ARG A 133 0.95 -18.45 13.39
N ASN A 134 -0.27 -18.54 13.91
CA ASN A 134 -1.49 -18.20 13.19
C ASN A 134 -1.54 -16.71 12.81
N GLU A 135 -1.16 -15.82 13.72
CA GLU A 135 -1.10 -14.38 13.42
C GLU A 135 -0.05 -14.07 12.35
N LEU A 136 1.14 -14.67 12.47
CA LEU A 136 2.16 -14.56 11.43
C LEU A 136 1.64 -15.05 10.08
N THR A 137 0.98 -16.21 10.09
CA THR A 137 0.40 -16.80 8.89
C THR A 137 -0.64 -15.88 8.28
N PHE A 138 -1.51 -15.27 9.10
CA PHE A 138 -2.50 -14.32 8.61
C PHE A 138 -1.83 -13.09 7.97
N VAL A 139 -0.82 -12.49 8.60
CA VAL A 139 -0.10 -11.34 8.05
C VAL A 139 0.60 -11.69 6.73
N LEU A 140 1.29 -12.82 6.66
CA LEU A 140 1.94 -13.26 5.41
C LEU A 140 0.92 -13.60 4.32
N ALA A 141 -0.20 -14.23 4.69
CA ALA A 141 -1.29 -14.52 3.77
C ALA A 141 -1.97 -13.24 3.26
N HIS A 142 -2.04 -12.18 4.09
CA HIS A 142 -2.51 -10.86 3.70
C HIS A 142 -1.59 -10.24 2.64
N GLU A 143 -0.27 -10.28 2.84
CA GLU A 143 0.68 -9.83 1.82
C GLU A 143 0.58 -10.65 0.52
N LEU A 144 0.39 -11.97 0.61
CA LEU A 144 0.10 -12.81 -0.55
C LEU A 144 -1.23 -12.43 -1.24
N GLY A 145 -2.22 -11.95 -0.49
CA GLY A 145 -3.46 -11.40 -1.01
C GLY A 145 -3.24 -10.15 -1.87
N HIS A 146 -2.33 -9.26 -1.46
CA HIS A 146 -1.93 -8.12 -2.30
C HIS A 146 -1.29 -8.56 -3.61
N TYR A 147 -0.49 -9.63 -3.62
CA TYR A 147 0.01 -10.22 -4.87
C TYR A 147 -1.10 -10.84 -5.72
N ALA A 148 -2.01 -11.59 -5.09
CA ALA A 148 -3.15 -12.20 -5.77
C ALA A 148 -3.98 -11.14 -6.50
N ASN A 149 -4.18 -9.99 -5.84
CA ASN A 149 -4.89 -8.88 -6.42
C ASN A 149 -4.05 -8.05 -7.39
N ARG A 150 -2.70 -8.08 -7.29
CA ARG A 150 -1.74 -7.23 -8.02
C ARG A 150 -1.70 -5.77 -7.57
N ASP A 151 -1.89 -5.53 -6.28
CA ASP A 151 -1.98 -4.19 -5.72
C ASP A 151 -0.65 -3.41 -5.81
N HIS A 152 0.47 -4.09 -5.64
CA HIS A 152 1.82 -3.54 -5.81
C HIS A 152 2.05 -3.01 -7.24
N LEU A 153 1.57 -3.74 -8.25
CA LEU A 153 1.66 -3.31 -9.65
C LEU A 153 0.78 -2.10 -9.94
N ARG A 154 -0.42 -2.01 -9.34
CA ARG A 154 -1.27 -0.82 -9.47
C ARG A 154 -0.62 0.41 -8.85
N ALA A 155 -0.11 0.29 -7.63
CA ALA A 155 0.59 1.38 -6.94
C ALA A 155 1.81 1.88 -7.73
N MET A 156 2.62 0.94 -8.24
CA MET A 156 3.77 1.27 -9.10
C MET A 156 3.32 1.91 -10.41
N GLY A 157 2.33 1.34 -11.10
CA GLY A 157 1.83 1.86 -12.37
C GLY A 157 1.31 3.28 -12.25
N ARG A 158 0.56 3.58 -11.17
CA ARG A 158 0.08 4.94 -10.88
C ARG A 158 1.23 5.89 -10.60
N THR A 159 2.21 5.46 -9.80
CA THR A 159 3.43 6.25 -9.52
C THR A 159 4.19 6.60 -10.81
N LEU A 160 4.40 5.63 -11.71
CA LEU A 160 5.05 5.85 -12.99
C LEU A 160 4.25 6.78 -13.90
N ALA A 161 2.92 6.61 -13.93
CA ALA A 161 2.06 7.43 -14.74
C ALA A 161 2.06 8.90 -14.27
N ILE A 162 2.05 9.12 -12.94
CA ILE A 162 2.19 10.45 -12.33
C ILE A 162 3.56 11.05 -12.66
N MET A 163 4.63 10.25 -12.56
CA MET A 163 5.98 10.70 -12.91
C MET A 163 6.04 11.17 -14.35
N VAL A 164 5.63 10.34 -15.32
CA VAL A 164 5.64 10.67 -16.75
C VAL A 164 4.80 11.91 -17.05
N LEU A 165 3.58 11.99 -16.50
CA LEU A 165 2.71 13.15 -16.70
C LEU A 165 3.36 14.44 -16.17
N THR A 166 3.91 14.36 -14.96
CA THR A 166 4.49 15.52 -14.27
C THR A 166 5.77 16.00 -14.95
N THR A 167 6.66 15.10 -15.35
CA THR A 167 7.90 15.45 -16.05
C THR A 167 7.62 15.97 -17.47
N THR A 168 6.58 15.45 -18.14
CA THR A 168 6.17 15.95 -19.47
C THR A 168 5.61 17.37 -19.40
N VAL A 169 4.79 17.69 -18.39
CA VAL A 169 4.15 19.00 -18.27
C VAL A 169 5.06 20.05 -17.63
N LEU A 170 5.84 19.68 -16.61
CA LEU A 170 6.63 20.61 -15.79
C LEU A 170 8.15 20.52 -16.02
N GLY A 171 8.60 19.58 -16.86
CA GLY A 171 10.01 19.29 -17.09
C GLY A 171 10.64 18.36 -16.04
N ASP A 172 11.59 17.54 -16.49
CA ASP A 172 12.21 16.43 -15.74
C ASP A 172 13.01 16.86 -14.48
N ASN A 173 13.45 18.12 -14.44
CA ASN A 173 14.31 18.65 -13.37
C ASN A 173 13.68 19.77 -12.52
N SER A 174 12.38 20.03 -12.67
CA SER A 174 11.76 21.06 -11.82
C SER A 174 11.62 20.58 -10.37
N ASN A 175 11.92 21.46 -9.41
CA ASN A 175 11.70 21.17 -7.98
C ASN A 175 10.23 20.83 -7.68
N ILE A 176 9.32 21.45 -8.44
CA ILE A 176 7.87 21.23 -8.35
C ILE A 176 7.53 19.82 -8.83
N SER A 177 8.10 19.35 -9.95
CA SER A 177 7.88 17.97 -10.44
C SER A 177 8.29 16.94 -9.38
N ARG A 178 9.50 17.07 -8.83
CA ARG A 178 9.99 16.18 -7.78
C ARG A 178 9.12 16.20 -6.54
N PHE A 179 8.67 17.37 -6.12
CA PHE A 179 7.75 17.51 -4.99
C PHE A 179 6.44 16.76 -5.24
N ILE A 180 5.79 17.00 -6.39
CA ILE A 180 4.51 16.35 -6.76
C ILE A 180 4.68 14.83 -6.81
N VAL A 181 5.71 14.34 -7.51
CA VAL A 181 5.96 12.90 -7.63
C VAL A 181 6.16 12.28 -6.25
N ASN A 182 6.99 12.87 -5.39
CA ASN A 182 7.23 12.32 -4.04
C ASN A 182 5.96 12.33 -3.18
N SER A 183 5.18 13.43 -3.21
CA SER A 183 3.96 13.56 -2.42
C SER A 183 2.88 12.57 -2.87
N LEU A 184 2.65 12.45 -4.18
CA LEU A 184 1.63 11.54 -4.71
C LEU A 184 2.06 10.07 -4.62
N SER A 185 3.34 9.75 -4.85
CA SER A 185 3.84 8.37 -4.70
C SER A 185 3.61 7.85 -3.28
N ALA A 186 3.83 8.69 -2.26
CA ALA A 186 3.56 8.32 -0.87
C ALA A 186 2.07 8.06 -0.56
N ILE A 187 1.16 8.59 -1.39
CA ILE A 187 -0.27 8.30 -1.31
C ILE A 187 -0.57 6.99 -2.03
N GLU A 188 0.02 6.76 -3.21
CA GLU A 188 -0.20 5.52 -3.99
C GLU A 188 0.37 4.28 -3.31
N THR A 189 1.33 4.41 -2.40
CA THR A 189 1.80 3.30 -1.54
C THR A 189 0.81 2.89 -0.46
N ARG A 190 -0.30 3.63 -0.29
CA ARG A 190 -1.37 3.27 0.65
C ARG A 190 -2.43 2.48 -0.09
N TYR A 191 -2.79 1.33 0.44
CA TYR A 191 -3.85 0.53 -0.15
C TYR A 191 -5.23 1.11 0.19
N SER A 192 -6.12 1.07 -0.79
CA SER A 192 -7.51 1.44 -0.59
C SER A 192 -8.22 0.45 0.34
N GLN A 193 -9.31 0.90 0.97
CA GLN A 193 -10.13 0.04 1.82
C GLN A 193 -10.59 -1.24 1.11
N GLY A 194 -10.93 -1.15 -0.19
CA GLY A 194 -11.31 -2.31 -0.99
C GLY A 194 -10.17 -3.31 -1.15
N GLN A 195 -8.95 -2.85 -1.42
CA GLN A 195 -7.76 -3.71 -1.54
C GLN A 195 -7.46 -4.42 -0.22
N GLU A 196 -7.52 -3.71 0.90
CA GLU A 196 -7.32 -4.29 2.23
C GLU A 196 -8.38 -5.36 2.56
N ILE A 197 -9.65 -5.12 2.24
CA ILE A 197 -10.72 -6.12 2.45
C ILE A 197 -10.48 -7.36 1.59
N GLN A 198 -10.07 -7.19 0.34
CA GLN A 198 -9.80 -8.33 -0.54
C GLN A 198 -8.59 -9.14 -0.05
N ALA A 199 -7.53 -8.48 0.42
CA ALA A 199 -6.37 -9.12 1.01
C ALA A 199 -6.71 -9.83 2.35
N ASP A 200 -7.55 -9.23 3.20
CA ASP A 200 -8.06 -9.85 4.43
C ASP A 200 -8.86 -11.12 4.17
N LEU A 201 -9.77 -11.07 3.20
CA LEU A 201 -10.61 -12.21 2.85
C LEU A 201 -9.77 -13.36 2.28
N PHE A 202 -8.80 -13.01 1.41
CA PHE A 202 -7.82 -13.96 0.90
C PHE A 202 -6.99 -14.58 2.05
N ALA A 203 -6.50 -13.76 2.98
CA ALA A 203 -5.73 -14.22 4.13
C ALA A 203 -6.53 -15.17 5.02
N LEU A 204 -7.80 -14.86 5.25
CA LEU A 204 -8.70 -15.69 6.06
C LEU A 204 -8.95 -17.06 5.41
N GLU A 205 -9.17 -17.09 4.11
CA GLU A 205 -9.38 -18.32 3.34
C GLU A 205 -8.10 -19.18 3.29
N LEU A 206 -6.94 -18.55 3.08
CA LEU A 206 -5.65 -19.26 3.08
C LEU A 206 -5.29 -19.78 4.48
N LEU A 207 -5.54 -19.00 5.54
CA LEU A 207 -5.35 -19.44 6.92
C LEU A 207 -6.22 -20.67 7.23
N PHE A 208 -7.49 -20.64 6.79
CA PHE A 208 -8.39 -21.78 6.93
C PHE A 208 -7.91 -22.99 6.14
N LYS A 209 -7.43 -22.81 4.90
CA LYS A 209 -6.87 -23.89 4.09
C LYS A 209 -5.66 -24.55 4.76
N HIS A 210 -4.77 -23.74 5.34
CA HIS A 210 -3.53 -24.22 5.94
C HIS A 210 -3.74 -24.93 7.29
N TYR A 211 -4.58 -24.40 8.18
CA TYR A 211 -4.79 -24.97 9.52
C TYR A 211 -6.11 -25.73 9.72
N GLY A 212 -7.06 -25.61 8.79
CA GLY A 212 -8.44 -26.05 8.97
C GLY A 212 -9.21 -25.21 10.00
N HIS A 213 -8.70 -24.04 10.39
CA HIS A 213 -9.33 -23.08 11.29
C HIS A 213 -8.76 -21.67 11.10
N VAL A 214 -9.44 -20.66 11.64
CA VAL A 214 -9.06 -19.24 11.47
C VAL A 214 -8.74 -18.51 12.78
N ALA A 215 -8.55 -19.27 13.87
CA ALA A 215 -8.14 -18.71 15.15
C ALA A 215 -6.88 -17.83 14.98
N GLY A 216 -6.92 -16.61 15.53
CA GLY A 216 -5.82 -15.64 15.47
C GLY A 216 -5.89 -14.64 14.32
N ALA A 217 -6.82 -14.81 13.36
CA ALA A 217 -6.94 -13.94 12.18
C ALA A 217 -7.10 -12.44 12.53
N SER A 218 -7.98 -12.10 13.47
CA SER A 218 -8.20 -10.71 13.91
C SER A 218 -7.32 -10.30 15.09
N ALA A 219 -6.70 -11.25 15.79
CA ALA A 219 -6.11 -11.02 17.12
C ALA A 219 -4.95 -10.02 17.09
N PHE A 220 -4.13 -10.03 16.03
CA PHE A 220 -3.06 -9.06 15.85
C PHE A 220 -3.62 -7.63 15.67
N PHE A 221 -4.58 -7.45 14.76
CA PHE A 221 -5.20 -6.14 14.50
C PHE A 221 -6.04 -5.63 15.67
N GLU A 222 -6.70 -6.52 16.40
CA GLU A 222 -7.40 -6.17 17.64
C GLU A 222 -6.42 -5.58 18.66
N ARG A 223 -5.29 -6.25 18.92
CA ARG A 223 -4.25 -5.72 19.81
C ARG A 223 -3.63 -4.43 19.30
N LEU A 224 -3.40 -4.34 17.99
CA LEU A 224 -2.89 -3.14 17.35
C LEU A 224 -3.80 -1.93 17.62
N SER A 225 -5.11 -2.11 17.45
CA SER A 225 -6.12 -1.08 17.67
C SER A 225 -6.19 -0.59 19.12
N GLN A 226 -5.86 -1.47 20.08
CA GLN A 226 -5.84 -1.13 21.50
C GLN A 226 -4.55 -0.40 21.92
N LYS A 227 -3.44 -0.59 21.20
CA LYS A 227 -2.13 0.00 21.51
C LYS A 227 -1.81 1.29 20.75
N ASP A 228 -2.66 1.73 19.83
CA ASP A 228 -2.41 2.89 18.95
C ASP A 228 -2.42 4.26 19.66
N SER A 229 -2.47 4.28 21.00
CA SER A 229 -2.37 5.52 21.78
C SER A 229 -1.00 6.21 21.71
N THR A 230 0.03 5.53 21.22
CA THR A 230 1.43 6.04 21.17
C THR A 230 1.94 6.34 19.75
N GLY A 231 1.16 6.04 18.70
CA GLY A 231 1.56 6.21 17.31
C GLY A 231 2.67 5.27 16.82
N ALA A 232 3.13 4.32 17.64
CA ALA A 232 4.14 3.32 17.26
C ALA A 232 3.68 2.44 16.07
N TYR A 233 2.36 2.28 15.91
CA TYR A 233 1.72 1.49 14.86
C TYR A 233 1.24 2.35 13.68
N ALA A 234 1.42 3.67 13.74
CA ALA A 234 0.95 4.61 12.73
C ALA A 234 1.51 4.33 11.33
N TYR A 235 2.69 3.70 11.22
CA TYR A 235 3.28 3.36 9.93
C TYR A 235 2.57 2.15 9.28
N LEU A 236 2.37 1.05 10.01
CA LEU A 236 1.55 -0.08 9.55
C LEU A 236 0.13 0.36 9.21
N LEU A 237 -0.47 1.24 10.04
CA LEU A 237 -1.80 1.78 9.79
C LEU A 237 -1.85 2.81 8.66
N ALA A 238 -0.71 3.41 8.30
CA ALA A 238 -0.62 4.31 7.17
C ALA A 238 -0.58 3.55 5.84
N SER A 239 0.15 2.43 5.78
CA SER A 239 0.18 1.54 4.61
C SER A 239 -1.09 0.68 4.52
N HIS A 240 -1.59 0.18 5.65
CA HIS A 240 -2.78 -0.68 5.78
C HIS A 240 -3.85 -0.04 6.69
N PRO A 241 -4.68 0.87 6.16
CA PRO A 241 -5.64 1.65 6.96
C PRO A 241 -6.85 0.84 7.45
N TYR A 242 -7.64 1.47 8.34
CA TYR A 242 -8.96 1.02 8.85
C TYR A 242 -9.00 -0.27 9.71
N PRO A 243 -8.16 -0.39 10.75
CA PRO A 243 -8.02 -1.63 11.51
C PRO A 243 -9.32 -2.08 12.20
N LEU A 244 -10.08 -1.17 12.82
CA LEU A 244 -11.32 -1.51 13.54
C LEU A 244 -12.43 -1.99 12.62
N HIS A 245 -12.59 -1.36 11.46
CA HIS A 245 -13.59 -1.78 10.47
C HIS A 245 -13.25 -3.17 9.91
N ARG A 246 -11.96 -3.41 9.63
CA ARG A 246 -11.46 -4.71 9.15
C ARG A 246 -11.61 -5.82 10.18
N VAL A 247 -11.28 -5.56 11.45
CA VAL A 247 -11.53 -6.49 12.56
C VAL A 247 -13.01 -6.87 12.64
N LYS A 248 -13.91 -5.89 12.59
CA LYS A 248 -15.36 -6.16 12.59
C LYS A 248 -15.75 -7.03 11.39
N MET A 249 -15.30 -6.67 10.19
CA MET A 249 -15.59 -7.40 8.96
C MET A 249 -15.07 -8.85 8.99
N LEU A 250 -13.84 -9.07 9.46
CA LEU A 250 -13.27 -10.40 9.67
C LEU A 250 -14.12 -11.21 10.66
N ASN A 251 -14.46 -10.62 11.82
CA ASN A 251 -15.28 -11.29 12.83
C ASN A 251 -16.69 -11.63 12.32
N ASP A 252 -17.31 -10.74 11.54
CA ASP A 252 -18.60 -10.99 10.90
C ASP A 252 -18.49 -12.12 9.85
N ARG A 253 -17.43 -12.13 9.03
CA ARG A 253 -17.16 -13.19 8.04
C ARG A 253 -16.92 -14.54 8.69
N ILE A 254 -16.16 -14.57 9.80
CA ILE A 254 -15.87 -15.79 10.57
C ILE A 254 -17.16 -16.41 11.09
N LYS A 255 -18.05 -15.59 11.67
CA LYS A 255 -19.37 -16.03 12.13
C LYS A 255 -20.24 -16.51 10.98
N GLN A 256 -20.31 -15.75 9.89
CA GLN A 256 -21.14 -16.07 8.72
C GLN A 256 -20.77 -17.43 8.10
N LYS A 257 -19.46 -17.72 8.01
CA LYS A 257 -18.95 -18.98 7.43
C LYS A 257 -18.87 -20.13 8.43
N ASN A 258 -19.19 -19.89 9.69
CA ASN A 258 -19.10 -20.85 10.79
C ASN A 258 -17.72 -21.53 10.85
N TYR A 259 -16.65 -20.73 10.71
CA TYR A 259 -15.30 -21.29 10.77
C TYR A 259 -15.03 -21.87 12.17
N PRO A 260 -14.36 -23.03 12.25
CA PRO A 260 -14.03 -23.63 13.54
C PRO A 260 -13.02 -22.75 14.29
N ALA A 261 -13.27 -22.56 15.58
CA ALA A 261 -12.30 -21.98 16.50
C ALA A 261 -11.48 -23.11 17.12
N LYS A 262 -10.15 -23.03 17.03
CA LYS A 262 -9.21 -23.96 17.66
C LYS A 262 -8.11 -23.20 18.38
N THR A 263 -7.30 -23.92 19.16
CA THR A 263 -6.17 -23.36 19.89
C THR A 263 -5.12 -22.79 18.94
N LEU A 264 -4.57 -21.62 19.30
CA LEU A 264 -3.49 -20.99 18.56
C LEU A 264 -2.22 -21.85 18.63
N THR A 265 -1.50 -21.95 17.51
CA THR A 265 -0.16 -22.54 17.49
C THR A 265 0.85 -21.51 18.06
N PRO A 266 1.68 -21.89 19.06
CA PRO A 266 2.68 -20.98 19.63
C PRO A 266 3.63 -20.40 18.59
N THR A 267 4.18 -19.22 18.87
CA THR A 267 5.21 -18.61 17.99
C THR A 267 6.46 -19.51 17.93
N PRO A 268 7.02 -19.76 16.73
CA PRO A 268 8.25 -20.53 16.55
C PRO A 268 9.44 -19.94 17.32
N ASN A 269 10.36 -20.79 17.77
CA ASN A 269 11.57 -20.35 18.50
C ASN A 269 12.52 -19.59 17.57
N GLU A 270 12.47 -19.90 16.29
CA GLU A 270 13.23 -19.31 15.18
C GLU A 270 13.00 -17.80 15.07
N LEU A 271 11.82 -17.33 15.49
CA LEU A 271 11.42 -15.92 15.44
C LEU A 271 11.75 -15.16 16.71
N LYS A 272 12.35 -15.82 17.72
CA LYS A 272 12.86 -15.16 18.93
C LYS A 272 14.21 -14.50 18.63
N ILE A 273 14.16 -13.43 17.84
CA ILE A 273 15.33 -12.64 17.47
C ILE A 273 15.73 -11.70 18.62
N LYS A 274 17.05 -11.52 18.82
CA LYS A 274 17.58 -10.50 19.75
C LYS A 274 17.47 -9.14 19.06
N THR A 275 16.35 -8.46 19.24
CA THR A 275 16.20 -7.11 18.69
C THR A 275 17.10 -6.13 19.45
N ARG A 276 18.05 -5.49 18.76
CA ARG A 276 18.57 -4.17 19.17
C ARG A 276 17.48 -3.14 18.86
N VAL A 277 16.37 -3.16 19.61
CA VAL A 277 15.36 -2.12 19.48
C VAL A 277 16.02 -0.82 19.93
N VAL A 278 16.36 0.06 19.01
CA VAL A 278 16.60 1.46 19.36
C VAL A 278 15.23 1.97 19.80
N PRO A 279 15.03 2.31 21.08
CA PRO A 279 13.73 2.75 21.54
C PRO A 279 13.28 3.94 20.71
N TYR A 280 12.05 3.88 20.20
CA TYR A 280 11.41 4.99 19.50
C TYR A 280 11.49 6.24 20.38
N ARG A 281 12.33 7.20 19.99
CA ARG A 281 12.33 8.54 20.57
C ARG A 281 11.39 9.39 19.72
N PRO A 282 10.21 9.79 20.23
CA PRO A 282 9.42 10.81 19.54
C PRO A 282 10.30 12.06 19.40
N ARG A 283 10.43 12.56 18.17
CA ARG A 283 10.96 13.91 17.92
C ARG A 283 9.87 14.94 18.18
#